data_AF-A0A7X5SCP3-F1
#
_entry.id   AF-A0A7X5SCP3-F1
#
_cell.length_a   1.000
_cell.length_b   1.000
_cell.length_c   1.000
_cell.angle_alpha   90.00
_cell.angle_beta   90.00
_cell.angle_gamma   90.00
#
_symmetry.space_group_name_H-M   'P 1'
#
loop_
_entity.id
_entity.type
_entity.pdbx_description
1 polymer ?
#
loop_
_entity_poly.entity_id
_entity_poly.type
_entity_poly.pdbx_seq_one_letter_code
_entity_poly.pdbx_strand_id
1 'polypeptide(L)'
;NTPYTRYFLAHILQFQFYKGLCEAAGHQGPLYECSFYGNKDAGQKFWSMLQRGSSQPWQTTLKELTGNDRLDAGPMLEYFAPMNEWLKQQ
;
A
#
# COMPACT_ATOMS: atom_id res chain seq x y z
N ASN A 1 -14.04 5.68 23.55
CA ASN A 1 -13.18 4.49 23.53
C ASN A 1 -12.65 4.33 22.11
N THR A 2 -11.34 4.21 21.89
CA THR A 2 -10.77 4.27 20.54
C THR A 2 -9.91 3.03 20.27
N PRO A 3 -10.37 2.07 19.43
CA PRO A 3 -9.71 0.77 19.29
C PRO A 3 -8.24 0.86 18.84
N TYR A 4 -7.37 0.00 19.38
CA TYR A 4 -5.95 -0.02 19.01
C TYR A 4 -5.68 -0.77 17.69
N THR A 5 -6.56 -1.71 17.32
CA THR A 5 -6.46 -2.52 16.10
C THR A 5 -6.27 -1.69 14.82
N ARG A 6 -6.79 -0.46 14.80
CA ARG A 6 -6.60 0.47 13.67
C ARG A 6 -5.12 0.72 13.34
N TYR A 7 -4.22 0.69 14.33
CA TYR A 7 -2.79 0.89 14.09
C TYR A 7 -2.20 -0.32 13.37
N PHE A 8 -2.53 -1.54 13.82
CA PHE A 8 -2.08 -2.77 13.15
C PHE A 8 -2.54 -2.80 11.68
N LEU A 9 -3.82 -2.51 11.45
CA LEU A 9 -4.40 -2.46 10.10
C LEU A 9 -3.78 -1.36 9.24
N ALA A 10 -3.56 -0.16 9.81
CA ALA A 10 -2.95 0.95 9.11
C ALA A 10 -1.54 0.63 8.63
N HIS A 11 -0.73 -0.10 9.41
CA HIS A 11 0.61 -0.49 8.98
C HIS A 11 0.57 -1.44 7.78
N ILE A 12 -0.31 -2.43 7.77
CA ILE A 12 -0.48 -3.33 6.62
C ILE A 12 -0.94 -2.55 5.40
N LEU A 13 -2.00 -1.75 5.55
CA LEU A 13 -2.59 -0.95 4.47
C LEU A 13 -1.62 0.09 3.91
N GLN A 14 -0.76 0.69 4.74
CA GLN A 14 0.25 1.65 4.29
C GLN A 14 1.12 1.06 3.18
N PHE A 15 1.66 -0.15 3.36
CA PHE A 15 2.50 -0.79 2.35
C PHE A 15 1.69 -1.31 1.16
N GLN A 16 0.47 -1.80 1.40
CA GLN A 16 -0.41 -2.24 0.32
C GLN A 16 -0.82 -1.08 -0.61
N PHE A 17 -1.12 0.09 -0.04
CA PHE A 17 -1.38 1.32 -0.80
C PHE A 17 -0.11 1.80 -1.50
N TYR A 18 1.01 1.83 -0.80
CA TYR A 18 2.28 2.28 -1.34
C TYR A 18 2.66 1.48 -2.58
N LYS A 19 2.59 0.14 -2.52
CA LYS A 19 2.81 -0.72 -3.70
C LYS A 19 1.85 -0.41 -4.84
N GLY A 20 0.55 -0.35 -4.58
CA GLY A 20 -0.45 -0.05 -5.62
C GLY A 20 -0.26 1.32 -6.29
N LEU A 21 0.31 2.30 -5.57
CA LEU A 21 0.67 3.62 -6.09
C LEU A 21 2.00 3.62 -6.85
N CYS A 22 2.99 2.86 -6.39
CA CYS A 22 4.25 2.66 -7.09
C CYS A 22 4.04 1.96 -8.45
N GLU A 23 3.19 0.94 -8.48
CA GLU A 23 2.77 0.28 -9.72
C GLU A 23 2.05 1.26 -10.67
N ALA A 24 1.14 2.08 -10.14
CA ALA A 24 0.46 3.12 -10.92
C ALA A 24 1.43 4.19 -11.46
N ALA A 25 2.52 4.47 -10.73
CA ALA A 25 3.57 5.38 -11.17
C ALA A 25 4.54 4.75 -12.18
N GLY A 26 4.40 3.45 -12.50
CA GLY A 26 5.30 2.73 -13.39
C GLY A 26 6.69 2.47 -12.79
N HIS A 27 6.82 2.50 -11.47
CA HIS A 27 8.10 2.22 -10.79
C HIS A 27 8.61 0.83 -11.14
N GLN A 28 9.91 0.73 -11.40
CA GLN A 28 10.63 -0.52 -11.61
C GLN A 28 11.79 -0.58 -10.63
N GLY A 29 11.98 -1.73 -10.00
CA GLY A 29 13.05 -1.94 -9.01
C GLY A 29 12.51 -2.18 -7.61
N PRO A 30 13.37 -2.09 -6.59
CA PRO A 30 13.00 -2.39 -5.22
C PRO A 30 11.91 -1.44 -4.71
N LEU A 31 10.92 -1.99 -4.01
CA LEU A 31 9.78 -1.22 -3.54
C LEU A 31 10.20 -0.06 -2.63
N TYR A 32 11.20 -0.25 -1.78
CA TYR A 32 11.70 0.78 -0.86
C TYR A 32 12.40 1.98 -1.53
N GLU A 33 12.68 1.91 -2.83
CA GLU A 33 13.25 3.04 -3.60
C GLU A 33 12.18 3.85 -4.34
N CYS A 34 10.93 3.39 -4.32
CA CYS A 34 9.87 4.03 -5.07
C CYS A 34 9.58 5.46 -4.58
N SER A 35 9.44 6.38 -5.54
CA SER A 35 8.80 7.67 -5.33
C SER A 35 7.78 7.91 -6.42
N PHE A 36 6.54 8.21 -6.02
CA PHE A 36 5.48 8.65 -6.92
C PHE A 36 5.24 10.17 -6.82
N TYR A 37 6.23 10.92 -6.33
CA TYR A 37 6.15 12.38 -6.27
C TYR A 37 5.92 12.98 -7.66
N GLY A 38 4.90 13.83 -7.78
CA GLY A 38 4.54 14.47 -9.05
C GLY A 38 3.90 13.55 -10.09
N ASN A 39 3.70 12.26 -9.80
CA ASN A 39 3.05 11.34 -10.74
C ASN A 39 1.52 11.51 -10.71
N LYS A 40 0.94 11.91 -11.86
CA LYS A 40 -0.49 12.19 -11.99
C LYS A 40 -1.35 10.94 -11.94
N ASP A 41 -0.87 9.82 -12.46
CA ASP A 41 -1.64 8.57 -12.53
C ASP A 41 -1.79 7.95 -11.14
N ALA A 42 -0.70 7.89 -10.38
CA ALA A 42 -0.73 7.50 -8.97
C ALA A 42 -1.62 8.45 -8.14
N GLY A 43 -1.47 9.76 -8.35
CA GLY A 43 -2.31 10.76 -7.68
C GLY A 43 -3.80 10.60 -7.99
N GLN A 44 -4.16 10.38 -9.25
CA GLN A 44 -5.55 10.15 -9.66
C GLN A 44 -6.11 8.88 -9.04
N LYS A 45 -5.33 7.78 -9.05
CA LYS A 45 -5.75 6.51 -8.44
C LYS A 45 -5.98 6.65 -6.94
N PHE A 46 -5.09 7.34 -6.23
CA PHE A 46 -5.26 7.63 -4.81
C PHE A 46 -6.50 8.50 -4.57
N TRP A 47 -6.68 9.55 -5.37
CA TRP A 47 -7.81 10.46 -5.25
C TRP A 47 -9.16 9.76 -5.44
N SER A 48 -9.27 8.89 -6.45
CA SER A 48 -10.48 8.08 -6.67
C SER A 48 -10.83 7.22 -5.46
N MET A 49 -9.83 6.61 -4.81
CA MET A 49 -10.00 5.84 -3.58
C MET A 49 -10.52 6.72 -2.43
N LEU A 50 -9.92 7.89 -2.22
CA LEU A 50 -10.31 8.83 -1.16
C LEU A 50 -11.75 9.37 -1.34
N GLN A 51 -12.15 9.64 -2.59
CA GLN A 51 -13.49 10.15 -2.90
C GLN A 51 -14.63 9.19 -2.51
N ARG A 52 -14.35 7.88 -2.39
CA ARG A 52 -15.34 6.89 -1.93
C ARG A 52 -15.75 7.11 -0.47
N GLY A 53 -14.83 7.60 0.38
CA GLY A 53 -15.06 7.65 1.82
C GLY A 53 -15.60 6.32 2.34
N SER A 54 -16.75 6.36 3.03
CA SER A 54 -17.46 5.17 3.51
C SER A 54 -18.69 4.80 2.66
N SER A 55 -18.78 5.24 1.40
CA SER A 55 -19.97 5.03 0.57
C SER A 55 -20.11 3.61 0.04
N GLN A 56 -19.07 2.78 0.15
CA GLN A 56 -19.03 1.39 -0.32
C GLN A 56 -18.19 0.52 0.61
N PRO A 57 -18.29 -0.83 0.53
CA PRO A 57 -17.46 -1.73 1.31
C PRO A 57 -15.97 -1.44 1.10
N TRP A 58 -15.20 -1.45 2.19
CA TRP A 58 -13.77 -1.10 2.14
C TRP A 58 -12.97 -2.02 1.21
N GLN A 59 -13.38 -3.27 1.06
CA GLN A 59 -12.75 -4.24 0.15
C GLN A 59 -12.84 -3.79 -1.31
N THR A 60 -13.97 -3.19 -1.71
CA THR A 60 -14.15 -2.65 -3.06
C THR A 60 -13.22 -1.47 -3.28
N THR A 61 -13.17 -0.54 -2.32
CA THR A 61 -12.27 0.62 -2.35
C THR A 61 -10.79 0.21 -2.35
N LEU A 62 -10.42 -0.83 -1.59
CA LEU A 62 -9.08 -1.39 -1.56
C LEU A 62 -8.69 -1.98 -2.91
N LYS A 63 -9.59 -2.76 -3.54
CA LYS A 63 -9.37 -3.37 -4.84
C LYS A 63 -9.17 -2.34 -5.95
N GLU A 64 -9.91 -1.23 -5.92
CA GLU A 64 -9.73 -0.12 -6.87
C GLU A 64 -8.30 0.46 -6.82
N LEU A 65 -7.70 0.55 -5.63
CA LEU A 65 -6.36 1.09 -5.44
C LEU A 65 -5.24 0.06 -5.66
N THR A 66 -5.41 -1.16 -5.15
CA THR A 66 -4.31 -2.14 -5.04
C THR A 66 -4.51 -3.39 -5.88
N GLY A 67 -5.65 -3.52 -6.58
CA GLY A 67 -6.02 -4.74 -7.32
C GLY A 67 -6.41 -5.94 -6.44
N ASN A 68 -6.30 -5.82 -5.11
CA ASN A 68 -6.59 -6.87 -4.13
C ASN A 68 -7.71 -6.41 -3.20
N ASP A 69 -8.67 -7.28 -2.88
CA ASP A 69 -9.81 -6.98 -2.00
C ASP A 69 -9.61 -7.44 -0.55
N ARG A 70 -8.42 -7.94 -0.22
CA ARG A 70 -8.04 -8.42 1.12
C ARG A 70 -6.88 -7.60 1.68
N LEU A 71 -6.79 -7.62 3.01
CA LEU A 71 -5.59 -7.19 3.72
C LEU A 71 -4.43 -8.13 3.38
N ASP A 72 -3.31 -7.55 2.96
CA ASP A 72 -2.14 -8.26 2.49
C ASP A 72 -0.86 -7.67 3.08
N ALA A 73 -0.12 -8.49 3.84
CA ALA A 73 1.17 -8.12 4.41
C ALA A 73 2.34 -8.33 3.43
N GLY A 74 2.10 -8.95 2.26
CA GLY A 74 3.11 -9.19 1.23
C GLY A 74 3.89 -7.94 0.83
N PRO A 75 3.24 -6.79 0.53
CA PRO A 75 3.93 -5.55 0.22
C PRO A 75 4.84 -5.03 1.34
N MET A 76 4.47 -5.24 2.62
CA MET A 76 5.32 -4.90 3.75
C MET A 76 6.56 -5.80 3.80
N LEU A 77 6.38 -7.10 3.60
CA LEU A 77 7.50 -8.06 3.55
C LEU A 77 8.43 -7.77 2.37
N GLU A 78 7.90 -7.40 1.21
CA GLU A 78 8.66 -7.01 0.03
C GLU A 78 9.51 -5.76 0.29
N TYR A 79 8.92 -4.72 0.90
CA TYR A 79 9.63 -3.49 1.25
C TYR A 79 10.85 -3.76 2.15
N PHE A 80 10.69 -4.64 3.13
CA PHE A 80 11.75 -4.98 4.09
C PHE A 80 12.60 -6.19 3.70
N ALA A 81 12.40 -6.77 2.52
CA ALA A 81 13.06 -8.01 2.12
C ALA A 81 14.60 -7.97 2.25
N PRO A 82 15.32 -6.93 1.78
CA PRO A 82 16.78 -6.90 1.93
C PRO A 82 17.25 -6.84 3.38
N MET A 83 16.55 -6.06 4.21
CA MET A 83 16.84 -5.96 5.64
C MET A 83 16.61 -7.31 6.32
N ASN A 84 15.52 -8.00 5.99
CA ASN A 84 15.20 -9.31 6.55
C ASN A 84 16.23 -10.38 6.15
N GLU A 85 16.70 -10.36 4.89
CA GLU A 85 17.79 -11.26 4.45
C GLU A 85 19.11 -10.97 5.17
N TRP A 86 19.46 -9.70 5.37
CA TRP A 86 20.63 -9.33 6.17
C TRP A 86 20.52 -9.82 7.63
N LEU A 87 19.34 -9.65 8.25
CA LEU A 87 19.09 -10.09 9.63
C LEU A 87 19.18 -11.61 9.81
N LYS A 88 18.78 -12.41 8.81
CA LYS A 88 18.89 -13.88 8.87
C LYS A 88 20.33 -14.40 8.85
N GLN A 89 21.27 -13.59 8.38
CA GLN A 89 22.69 -13.94 8.31
C GLN A 89 23.48 -13.54 9.56
N GLN A 90 22.85 -12.76 10.46
CA GLN A 90 23.42 -12.43 11.77
C GLN A 90 23.27 -13.60 12.73
#